data_AF-A0A7S2KG96-F1
#
_entry.id   AF-A0A7S2KG96-F1
#
_cell.length_a   1.000
_cell.length_b   1.000
_cell.length_c   1.000
_cell.angle_alpha   90.00
_cell.angle_beta   90.00
_cell.angle_gamma   90.00
#
_symmetry.space_group_name_H-M   'P 1'
#
loop_
_entity.id
_entity.type
_entity.pdbx_description
1 polymer ?
#
loop_
_entity_poly.entity_id
_entity_poly.type
_entity_poly.pdbx_seq_one_letter_code
_entity_poly.pdbx_strand_id
1 'polypeptide(L)'
;ALYGLHRLEDSLPMRAMLAALSVKLALCSQEFEPRHISGAFMGLQRCGESTESLAVLAALTPHIVRSSQAFPEHCVRITLYSMQGFTPKRDVAAALAALRPKVASCAEPLGPFTICSALYGLRLCAELPEARAIVQILARAAAACPEPFSEKQVSAACMALRLVGDCPEGRELLGALAPRMAALDAPLNGMTVAQALSGLRGFSGGEEVRAM
;
A
#
# COMPACT_ATOMS: atom_id res chain seq x y z
N ALA A 1 -17.37 12.34 -0.98
CA ALA A 1 -18.05 12.00 -2.26
C ALA A 1 -17.45 10.77 -2.91
N LEU A 2 -16.14 10.73 -3.21
CA LEU A 2 -15.50 9.61 -3.94
C LEU A 2 -15.66 8.24 -3.27
N TYR A 3 -15.72 8.17 -1.93
CA TYR A 3 -15.98 6.89 -1.25
C TYR A 3 -17.26 6.19 -1.73
N GLY A 4 -18.31 6.90 -2.12
CA GLY A 4 -19.55 6.30 -2.62
C GLY A 4 -19.36 5.45 -3.90
N LEU A 5 -18.23 5.63 -4.60
CA LEU A 5 -17.92 4.94 -5.84
C LEU A 5 -17.23 3.59 -5.62
N HIS A 6 -16.84 3.23 -4.39
CA HIS A 6 -16.06 2.01 -4.09
C HIS A 6 -16.74 0.69 -4.48
N ARG A 7 -18.07 0.68 -4.68
CA ARG A 7 -18.84 -0.49 -5.12
C ARG A 7 -19.13 -0.50 -6.62
N LEU A 8 -18.86 0.61 -7.31
CA LEU A 8 -19.13 0.73 -8.73
C LEU A 8 -17.95 0.15 -9.53
N GLU A 9 -18.28 -0.51 -10.63
CA GLU A 9 -17.28 -0.99 -11.59
C GLU A 9 -16.94 0.11 -12.59
N ASP A 10 -15.79 -0.07 -13.26
CA ASP A 10 -15.36 0.84 -14.30
C ASP A 10 -16.33 0.82 -15.48
N SER A 11 -16.85 1.98 -15.85
CA SER A 11 -17.88 2.15 -16.89
C SER A 11 -17.79 3.55 -17.49
N LEU A 12 -18.32 3.75 -18.70
CA LEU A 12 -18.30 5.06 -19.36
C LEU A 12 -18.92 6.19 -18.50
N PRO A 13 -20.08 6.00 -17.83
CA PRO A 13 -20.63 7.04 -16.96
C PRO A 13 -19.74 7.34 -15.75
N MET A 14 -19.12 6.30 -15.17
CA MET A 14 -18.19 6.44 -14.05
C MET A 14 -16.94 7.21 -14.48
N ARG A 15 -16.36 6.89 -15.64
CA ARG A 15 -15.21 7.63 -16.21
C ARG A 15 -15.55 9.09 -16.50
N ALA A 16 -16.72 9.37 -17.07
CA ALA A 16 -17.17 10.75 -17.29
C ALA A 16 -17.30 11.54 -15.97
N MET A 17 -17.81 10.90 -14.91
CA MET A 17 -17.86 11.49 -13.57
C MET A 17 -16.45 11.74 -13.02
N LEU A 18 -15.52 10.78 -13.13
CA LEU A 18 -14.13 10.94 -12.70
C LEU A 18 -13.42 12.09 -13.45
N ALA A 19 -13.65 12.22 -14.76
CA ALA A 19 -13.12 13.32 -15.56
C ALA A 19 -13.65 14.69 -15.09
N ALA A 20 -14.94 14.79 -14.78
CA ALA A 20 -15.50 16.02 -14.22
C ALA A 20 -14.93 16.32 -12.82
N LEU A 21 -14.75 15.28 -11.99
CA LEU A 21 -14.20 15.41 -10.64
C LEU A 21 -12.74 15.82 -10.63
N SER A 22 -11.91 15.34 -11.57
CA SER A 22 -10.50 15.75 -11.64
C SER A 22 -10.35 17.25 -11.85
N VAL A 23 -11.17 17.84 -12.74
CA VAL A 23 -11.23 19.29 -12.97
C VAL A 23 -11.65 20.03 -11.72
N LYS A 24 -12.70 19.57 -11.03
CA LYS A 24 -13.19 20.22 -9.79
C LYS A 24 -12.20 20.09 -8.63
N LEU A 25 -11.49 18.97 -8.52
CA LEU A 25 -10.44 18.77 -7.52
C LEU A 25 -9.24 19.69 -7.76
N ALA A 26 -8.84 19.88 -9.01
CA ALA A 26 -7.76 20.79 -9.38
C ALA A 26 -8.07 22.25 -9.03
N LEU A 27 -9.35 22.65 -9.09
CA LEU A 27 -9.82 23.98 -8.71
C LEU A 27 -10.13 24.13 -7.22
N CYS A 28 -10.18 23.02 -6.47
CA CYS A 28 -10.50 23.05 -5.06
C CYS A 28 -9.32 23.60 -4.27
N SER A 29 -9.55 24.59 -3.39
CA SER A 29 -8.52 25.17 -2.53
C SER A 29 -8.63 24.69 -1.08
N GLN A 30 -9.70 23.99 -0.71
CA GLN A 30 -9.92 23.46 0.63
C GLN A 30 -8.85 22.45 1.01
N GLU A 31 -8.40 22.48 2.27
CA GLU A 31 -7.48 21.47 2.79
C GLU A 31 -8.21 20.15 3.03
N PHE A 32 -7.59 19.03 2.63
CA PHE A 32 -8.18 17.71 2.73
C PHE A 32 -7.64 17.01 3.98
N GLU A 33 -8.55 16.69 4.90
CA GLU A 33 -8.24 15.79 6.02
C GLU A 33 -7.91 14.36 5.52
N PRO A 34 -7.15 13.56 6.30
CA PRO A 34 -6.74 12.21 5.94
C PRO A 34 -7.91 11.32 5.47
N ARG A 35 -9.06 11.38 6.16
CA ARG A 35 -10.26 10.61 5.79
C ARG A 35 -10.78 10.91 4.38
N HIS A 36 -10.64 12.16 3.91
CA HIS A 36 -11.07 12.55 2.57
C HIS A 36 -10.14 11.97 1.51
N ILE A 37 -8.84 11.97 1.80
CA ILE A 37 -7.81 11.37 0.94
C ILE A 37 -8.02 9.85 0.89
N SER A 38 -8.08 9.17 2.03
CA SER A 38 -8.27 7.71 2.08
C SER A 38 -9.58 7.28 1.41
N GLY A 39 -10.67 8.01 1.63
CA GLY A 39 -11.95 7.76 0.96
C GLY A 39 -11.89 7.97 -0.55
N ALA A 40 -11.05 8.88 -1.05
CA ALA A 40 -10.82 9.07 -2.47
C ALA A 40 -10.09 7.88 -3.09
N PHE A 41 -8.98 7.44 -2.51
CA PHE A 41 -8.25 6.25 -2.99
C PHE A 41 -9.16 5.00 -3.01
N MET A 42 -9.94 4.80 -1.95
CA MET A 42 -10.89 3.68 -1.89
C MET A 42 -12.00 3.76 -2.94
N GLY A 43 -12.47 4.97 -3.26
CA GLY A 43 -13.40 5.19 -4.37
C GLY A 43 -12.80 4.88 -5.74
N LEU A 44 -11.50 5.11 -5.93
CA LEU A 44 -10.79 4.88 -7.19
C LEU A 44 -10.31 3.44 -7.39
N GLN A 45 -10.33 2.61 -6.34
CA GLN A 45 -9.72 1.28 -6.33
C GLN A 45 -10.15 0.38 -7.50
N ARG A 46 -11.42 0.44 -7.92
CA ARG A 46 -11.96 -0.38 -9.03
C ARG A 46 -11.77 0.25 -10.41
N CYS A 47 -11.32 1.49 -10.48
CA CYS A 47 -11.06 2.24 -11.71
C CYS A 47 -9.57 2.57 -11.88
N GLY A 48 -8.67 2.03 -11.03
CA GLY A 48 -7.28 2.50 -10.88
C GLY A 48 -6.44 2.53 -12.17
N GLU A 49 -6.80 1.74 -13.17
CA GLU A 49 -6.08 1.71 -14.45
C GLU A 49 -6.55 2.74 -15.48
N SER A 50 -7.73 3.34 -15.32
CA SER A 50 -8.30 4.27 -16.29
C SER A 50 -7.61 5.63 -16.29
N THR A 51 -7.57 6.28 -17.46
CA THR A 51 -6.98 7.61 -17.63
C THR A 51 -7.64 8.64 -16.70
N GLU A 52 -8.96 8.52 -16.50
CA GLU A 52 -9.74 9.42 -15.66
C GLU A 52 -9.44 9.21 -14.16
N SER A 53 -9.23 7.96 -13.72
CA SER A 53 -8.81 7.67 -12.36
C SER A 53 -7.41 8.24 -12.07
N LEU A 54 -6.48 8.09 -13.02
CA LEU A 54 -5.14 8.68 -12.92
C LEU A 54 -5.18 10.21 -12.93
N ALA A 55 -6.08 10.83 -13.70
CA ALA A 55 -6.29 12.27 -13.67
C ALA A 55 -6.82 12.75 -12.31
N VAL A 56 -7.72 11.99 -11.67
CA VAL A 56 -8.16 12.27 -10.29
C VAL A 56 -6.99 12.11 -9.32
N LEU A 57 -6.17 11.06 -9.45
CA LEU A 57 -5.01 10.83 -8.59
C LEU A 57 -3.98 11.96 -8.72
N ALA A 58 -3.71 12.41 -9.95
CA ALA A 58 -2.84 13.56 -10.23
C ALA A 58 -3.39 14.84 -9.59
N ALA A 59 -4.70 15.10 -9.73
CA ALA A 59 -5.36 16.25 -9.11
C ALA A 59 -5.40 16.17 -7.58
N LEU A 60 -5.44 14.96 -7.01
CA LEU A 60 -5.43 14.72 -5.56
C LEU A 60 -4.03 14.90 -4.94
N THR A 61 -2.96 14.64 -5.71
CA THR A 61 -1.58 14.66 -5.21
C THR A 61 -1.19 15.97 -4.50
N PRO A 62 -1.45 17.17 -5.06
CA PRO A 62 -1.20 18.44 -4.36
C PRO A 62 -1.95 18.56 -3.02
N HIS A 63 -3.14 17.95 -2.90
CA HIS A 63 -3.91 17.95 -1.66
C HIS A 63 -3.30 17.04 -0.59
N ILE A 64 -2.69 15.92 -1.00
CA ILE A 64 -1.94 15.04 -0.09
C ILE A 64 -0.74 15.79 0.48
N VAL A 65 0.00 16.51 -0.37
CA VAL A 65 1.16 17.30 0.04
C VAL A 65 0.76 18.40 1.03
N ARG A 66 -0.31 19.15 0.71
CA ARG A 66 -0.81 20.27 1.52
C ARG A 66 -1.43 19.84 2.85
N SER A 67 -1.95 18.62 2.95
CA SER A 67 -2.60 18.13 4.18
C SER A 67 -1.62 18.19 5.35
N SER A 68 -1.87 19.07 6.32
CA SER A 68 -0.99 19.27 7.48
C SER A 68 -1.20 18.22 8.58
N GLN A 69 -2.32 17.51 8.54
CA GLN A 69 -2.71 16.54 9.55
C GLN A 69 -1.90 15.24 9.42
N ALA A 70 -1.50 14.69 10.57
CA ALA A 70 -0.93 13.34 10.63
C ALA A 70 -1.98 12.31 10.20
N PHE A 71 -1.58 11.31 9.44
CA PHE A 71 -2.49 10.26 9.01
C PHE A 71 -2.68 9.27 10.17
N PRO A 72 -3.93 9.02 10.61
CA PRO A 72 -4.22 7.90 11.50
C PRO A 72 -3.89 6.56 10.83
N GLU A 73 -3.65 5.53 11.63
CA GLU A 73 -3.25 4.19 11.18
C GLU A 73 -4.27 3.60 10.19
N HIS A 74 -5.57 3.73 10.48
CA HIS A 74 -6.63 3.27 9.59
C HIS A 74 -6.66 4.02 8.23
N CYS A 75 -6.29 5.30 8.20
CA CYS A 75 -6.20 6.08 6.96
C CYS A 75 -5.01 5.63 6.12
N VAL A 76 -3.85 5.37 6.75
CA VAL A 76 -2.69 4.75 6.08
C VAL A 76 -3.10 3.42 5.46
N ARG A 77 -3.75 2.54 6.24
CA ARG A 77 -4.22 1.23 5.79
C ARG A 77 -5.10 1.33 4.56
N ILE A 78 -6.18 2.11 4.64
CA ILE A 78 -7.15 2.24 3.55
C ILE A 78 -6.47 2.76 2.30
N THR A 79 -5.70 3.84 2.43
CA THR A 79 -5.05 4.51 1.29
C THR A 79 -4.11 3.56 0.56
N LEU A 80 -3.22 2.89 1.30
CA LEU A 80 -2.23 1.98 0.70
C LEU A 80 -2.88 0.69 0.19
N TYR A 81 -3.86 0.12 0.91
CA TYR A 81 -4.60 -1.05 0.43
C TYR A 81 -5.34 -0.78 -0.89
N SER A 82 -5.88 0.44 -1.05
CA SER A 82 -6.56 0.86 -2.28
C SER A 82 -5.64 0.98 -3.50
N MET A 83 -4.31 0.99 -3.30
CA MET A 83 -3.33 0.97 -4.39
C MET A 83 -3.34 -0.34 -5.20
N GLN A 84 -4.01 -1.38 -4.73
CA GLN A 84 -4.03 -2.68 -5.43
C GLN A 84 -4.65 -2.68 -6.83
N GLY A 85 -5.38 -1.62 -7.18
CA GLY A 85 -5.95 -1.44 -8.52
C GLY A 85 -5.09 -0.57 -9.44
N PHE A 86 -3.90 -0.14 -8.99
CA PHE A 86 -3.02 0.73 -9.74
C PHE A 86 -1.75 -0.02 -10.17
N THR A 87 -1.31 0.28 -11.38
CA THR A 87 -0.05 -0.19 -11.95
C THR A 87 0.96 0.96 -12.08
N PRO A 88 2.26 0.67 -12.26
CA PRO A 88 3.32 1.67 -12.23
C PRO A 88 3.19 2.70 -13.33
N LYS A 89 2.86 3.93 -12.92
CA LYS A 89 2.69 5.09 -13.78
C LYS A 89 3.19 6.34 -13.06
N ARG A 90 3.48 7.40 -13.82
CA ARG A 90 4.00 8.66 -13.27
C ARG A 90 3.12 9.24 -12.17
N ASP A 91 1.80 9.25 -12.36
CA ASP A 91 0.87 9.84 -11.39
C ASP A 91 0.73 8.98 -10.12
N VAL A 92 0.90 7.66 -10.26
CA VAL A 92 0.98 6.72 -9.13
C VAL A 92 2.25 6.94 -8.32
N ALA A 93 3.39 7.08 -9.00
CA ALA A 93 4.67 7.43 -8.35
C ALA A 93 4.58 8.76 -7.60
N ALA A 94 3.99 9.80 -8.22
CA ALA A 94 3.81 11.11 -7.57
C ALA A 94 2.91 11.02 -6.32
N ALA A 95 1.82 10.25 -6.39
CA ALA A 95 0.95 10.03 -5.23
C ALA A 95 1.67 9.28 -4.11
N LEU A 96 2.44 8.24 -4.43
CA LEU A 96 3.25 7.50 -3.45
C LEU A 96 4.34 8.39 -2.83
N ALA A 97 5.01 9.23 -3.61
CA ALA A 97 5.97 10.22 -3.11
C ALA A 97 5.31 11.16 -2.08
N ALA A 98 4.10 11.64 -2.37
CA ALA A 98 3.33 12.50 -1.47
C ALA A 98 2.85 11.77 -0.20
N LEU A 99 2.51 10.48 -0.31
CA LEU A 99 2.06 9.66 0.81
C LEU A 99 3.21 9.22 1.73
N ARG A 100 4.41 9.00 1.18
CA ARG A 100 5.59 8.56 1.95
C ARG A 100 5.79 9.32 3.26
N PRO A 101 5.88 10.67 3.29
CA PRO A 101 6.04 11.38 4.56
C PRO A 101 4.85 11.18 5.50
N LYS A 102 3.63 11.02 4.99
CA LYS A 102 2.41 10.78 5.80
C LYS A 102 2.42 9.40 6.46
N VAL A 103 2.96 8.38 5.78
CA VAL A 103 3.15 7.04 6.33
C VAL A 103 4.27 7.05 7.36
N ALA A 104 5.38 7.73 7.08
CA ALA A 104 6.50 7.85 8.01
C ALA A 104 6.14 8.58 9.31
N SER A 105 5.26 9.58 9.22
CA SER A 105 4.76 10.36 10.35
C SER A 105 3.36 9.92 10.80
N CYS A 106 3.01 8.65 10.63
CA CYS A 106 1.73 8.12 11.08
C CYS A 106 1.55 8.42 12.58
N ALA A 107 0.35 8.87 12.98
CA ALA A 107 0.09 9.34 14.34
C ALA A 107 0.15 8.20 15.38
N GLU A 108 -0.09 6.98 14.93
CA GLU A 108 -0.25 5.78 15.75
C GLU A 108 0.71 4.70 15.24
N PRO A 109 1.19 3.79 16.12
CA PRO A 109 1.94 2.60 15.70
C PRO A 109 1.15 1.79 14.67
N LEU A 110 1.82 1.32 13.62
CA LEU A 110 1.18 0.49 12.59
C LEU A 110 1.02 -0.95 13.11
N GLY A 111 -0.23 -1.40 13.24
CA GLY A 111 -0.52 -2.78 13.64
C GLY A 111 -0.27 -3.79 12.50
N PRO A 112 -0.21 -5.10 12.80
CA PRO A 112 0.04 -6.15 11.80
C PRO A 112 -0.95 -6.11 10.63
N PHE A 113 -2.22 -5.82 10.93
CA PHE A 113 -3.26 -5.74 9.90
C PHE A 113 -3.01 -4.60 8.92
N THR A 114 -2.57 -3.43 9.41
CA THR A 114 -2.28 -2.28 8.57
C THR A 114 -1.03 -2.50 7.73
N ILE A 115 0.03 -3.02 8.33
CA ILE A 115 1.29 -3.35 7.64
C ILE A 115 1.01 -4.31 6.48
N CYS A 116 0.37 -5.45 6.74
CA CYS A 116 0.13 -6.47 5.72
C CYS A 116 -0.85 -6.01 4.64
N SER A 117 -1.88 -5.23 5.01
CA SER A 117 -2.82 -4.66 4.02
C SER A 117 -2.14 -3.63 3.12
N ALA A 118 -1.26 -2.81 3.68
CA ALA A 118 -0.49 -1.82 2.93
C ALA A 118 0.50 -2.49 1.97
N LEU A 119 1.25 -3.49 2.44
CA LEU A 119 2.14 -4.31 1.61
C LEU A 119 1.38 -4.98 0.47
N TYR A 120 0.23 -5.57 0.77
CA TYR A 120 -0.62 -6.18 -0.24
C TYR A 120 -1.11 -5.13 -1.25
N GLY A 121 -1.50 -3.95 -0.82
CA GLY A 121 -1.93 -2.86 -1.70
C GLY A 121 -0.84 -2.37 -2.66
N LEU A 122 0.40 -2.27 -2.19
CA LEU A 122 1.55 -1.81 -2.95
C LEU A 122 2.15 -2.86 -3.89
N ARG A 123 1.66 -4.11 -3.84
CA ARG A 123 2.26 -5.26 -4.52
C ARG A 123 2.47 -5.03 -6.03
N LEU A 124 1.51 -4.40 -6.71
CA LEU A 124 1.59 -4.13 -8.15
C LEU A 124 2.47 -2.92 -8.49
N CYS A 125 2.92 -2.17 -7.50
CA CYS A 125 3.75 -0.98 -7.66
C CYS A 125 5.17 -1.15 -7.12
N ALA A 126 5.56 -2.37 -6.77
CA ALA A 126 6.77 -2.64 -6.01
C ALA A 126 8.09 -2.32 -6.76
N GLU A 127 8.08 -2.17 -8.09
CA GLU A 127 9.24 -1.65 -8.83
C GLU A 127 9.46 -0.13 -8.67
N LEU A 128 8.44 0.63 -8.27
CA LEU A 128 8.57 2.08 -8.10
C LEU A 128 9.46 2.40 -6.89
N PRO A 129 10.47 3.29 -7.03
CA PRO A 129 11.29 3.72 -5.89
C PRO A 129 10.47 4.27 -4.73
N GLU A 130 9.37 4.96 -5.01
CA GLU A 130 8.46 5.52 -4.02
C GLU A 130 7.71 4.42 -3.25
N ALA A 131 7.28 3.37 -3.95
CA ALA A 131 6.67 2.21 -3.31
C ALA A 131 7.69 1.48 -2.41
N ARG A 132 8.91 1.26 -2.90
CA ARG A 132 10.00 0.63 -2.12
C ARG A 132 10.33 1.42 -0.86
N ALA A 133 10.38 2.74 -0.96
CA ALA A 133 10.60 3.60 0.20
C ALA A 133 9.48 3.47 1.24
N ILE A 134 8.23 3.28 0.82
CA ILE A 134 7.13 2.97 1.74
C ILE A 134 7.25 1.55 2.29
N VAL A 135 7.60 0.56 1.47
CA VAL A 135 7.87 -0.82 1.93
C VAL A 135 8.94 -0.83 3.02
N GLN A 136 10.00 -0.04 2.88
CA GLN A 136 11.04 0.08 3.90
C GLN A 136 10.47 0.60 5.24
N ILE A 137 9.61 1.63 5.20
CA ILE A 137 8.94 2.14 6.40
C ILE A 137 8.07 1.04 7.04
N LEU A 138 7.34 0.28 6.22
CA LEU A 138 6.50 -0.82 6.68
C LEU A 138 7.32 -1.99 7.25
N ALA A 139 8.50 -2.29 6.69
CA ALA A 139 9.42 -3.30 7.19
C ALA A 139 9.92 -2.96 8.60
N ARG A 140 10.33 -1.71 8.82
CA ARG A 140 10.72 -1.22 10.16
C ARG A 140 9.57 -1.28 11.15
N ALA A 141 8.38 -0.89 10.71
CA ALA A 141 7.18 -1.00 11.52
C ALA A 141 6.88 -2.47 11.89
N ALA A 142 7.03 -3.40 10.95
CA ALA A 142 6.86 -4.84 11.20
C ALA A 142 7.89 -5.39 12.18
N ALA A 143 9.14 -4.96 12.07
CA ALA A 143 10.20 -5.34 13.00
C ALA A 143 9.92 -4.82 14.43
N ALA A 144 9.41 -3.59 14.56
CA ALA A 144 9.10 -2.98 15.85
C ALA A 144 7.73 -3.37 16.43
N CYS A 145 6.87 -4.04 15.66
CA CYS A 145 5.50 -4.34 16.08
C CYS A 145 5.46 -5.34 17.25
N PRO A 146 4.84 -5.01 18.40
CA PRO A 146 4.78 -5.95 19.53
C PRO A 146 3.71 -7.03 19.34
N GLU A 147 2.72 -6.77 18.48
CA GLU A 147 1.58 -7.66 18.26
C GLU A 147 1.97 -8.88 17.41
N PRO A 148 1.40 -10.07 17.70
CA PRO A 148 1.61 -11.24 16.87
C PRO A 148 0.93 -11.08 15.50
N PHE A 149 1.57 -11.60 14.47
CA PHE A 149 0.99 -11.65 13.13
C PHE A 149 0.18 -12.93 13.01
N SER A 150 -1.00 -12.85 12.40
CA SER A 150 -1.75 -14.04 12.00
C SER A 150 -1.17 -14.64 10.72
N GLU A 151 -1.46 -15.93 10.48
CA GLU A 151 -1.09 -16.65 9.26
C GLU A 151 -1.47 -15.86 7.99
N LYS A 152 -2.73 -15.38 7.91
CA LYS A 152 -3.23 -14.60 6.77
C LYS A 152 -2.45 -13.30 6.54
N GLN A 153 -2.04 -12.64 7.62
CA GLN A 153 -1.25 -11.41 7.55
C GLN A 153 0.16 -11.70 7.03
N VAL A 154 0.81 -12.75 7.54
CA VAL A 154 2.12 -13.21 7.02
C VAL A 154 2.01 -13.59 5.54
N SER A 155 0.96 -14.34 5.16
CA SER A 155 0.69 -14.72 3.77
C SER A 155 0.61 -13.51 2.84
N ALA A 156 -0.16 -12.48 3.22
CA ALA A 156 -0.31 -11.26 2.45
C ALA A 156 1.02 -10.50 2.30
N ALA A 157 1.84 -10.47 3.36
CA ALA A 157 3.15 -9.83 3.34
C ALA A 157 4.15 -10.61 2.46
N CYS A 158 4.13 -11.95 2.50
CA CYS A 158 4.94 -12.81 1.62
C CYS A 158 4.59 -12.63 0.13
N MET A 159 3.31 -12.39 -0.18
CA MET A 159 2.92 -12.05 -1.56
C MET A 159 3.56 -10.73 -2.03
N ALA A 160 3.68 -9.74 -1.15
CA ALA A 160 4.35 -8.48 -1.47
C ALA A 160 5.86 -8.68 -1.67
N LEU A 161 6.51 -9.50 -0.84
CA LEU A 161 7.95 -9.84 -0.97
C LEU A 161 8.29 -10.35 -2.37
N ARG A 162 7.44 -11.20 -2.96
CA ARG A 162 7.62 -11.71 -4.33
C ARG A 162 7.80 -10.60 -5.36
N LEU A 163 7.04 -9.50 -5.22
CA LEU A 163 7.01 -8.41 -6.20
C LEU A 163 8.03 -7.32 -5.90
N VAL A 164 8.40 -7.14 -4.63
CA VAL A 164 9.53 -6.28 -4.25
C VAL A 164 10.85 -6.83 -4.79
N GLY A 165 11.02 -8.16 -4.73
CA GLY A 165 12.20 -8.84 -5.22
C GLY A 165 13.43 -8.65 -4.33
N ASP A 166 14.57 -9.18 -4.78
CA ASP A 166 15.84 -9.11 -4.03
C ASP A 166 16.50 -7.73 -4.17
N CYS A 167 16.06 -6.80 -3.32
CA CYS A 167 16.63 -5.47 -3.14
C CYS A 167 16.82 -5.19 -1.63
N PRO A 168 17.55 -4.12 -1.24
CA PRO A 168 17.74 -3.78 0.17
C PRO A 168 16.44 -3.69 0.96
N GLU A 169 15.40 -3.06 0.40
CA GLU A 169 14.09 -2.93 1.04
C GLU A 169 13.34 -4.27 1.12
N GLY A 170 13.50 -5.13 0.12
CA GLY A 170 12.96 -6.49 0.13
C GLY A 170 13.62 -7.37 1.19
N ARG A 171 14.95 -7.26 1.35
CA ARG A 171 15.70 -7.97 2.39
C ARG A 171 15.35 -7.48 3.79
N GLU A 172 15.20 -6.17 3.96
CA GLU A 172 14.74 -5.57 5.22
C GLU A 172 13.32 -6.06 5.59
N LEU A 173 12.41 -6.13 4.61
CA LEU A 173 11.09 -6.70 4.81
C LEU A 173 11.16 -8.19 5.14
N LEU A 174 12.01 -8.96 4.46
CA LEU A 174 12.19 -10.38 4.70
C LEU A 174 12.71 -10.64 6.12
N GLY A 175 13.74 -9.92 6.54
CA GLY A 175 14.29 -10.01 7.89
C GLY A 175 13.28 -9.60 8.97
N ALA A 176 12.38 -8.65 8.66
CA ALA A 176 11.30 -8.27 9.57
C ALA A 176 10.19 -9.34 9.68
N LEU A 177 9.93 -10.10 8.61
CA LEU A 177 8.87 -11.11 8.56
C LEU A 177 9.31 -12.51 9.01
N ALA A 178 10.58 -12.86 8.83
CA ALA A 178 11.14 -14.15 9.26
C ALA A 178 10.82 -14.51 10.74
N PRO A 179 11.12 -13.66 11.74
CA PRO A 179 10.79 -13.97 13.13
C PRO A 179 9.27 -14.03 13.38
N ARG A 180 8.46 -13.29 12.59
CA ARG A 180 7.00 -13.31 12.70
C ARG A 180 6.42 -14.61 12.21
N MET A 181 6.98 -15.17 11.15
CA MET A 181 6.59 -16.47 10.63
C MET A 181 6.99 -17.60 11.58
N ALA A 182 8.19 -17.52 12.19
CA ALA A 182 8.65 -18.48 13.18
C ALA A 182 7.82 -18.47 14.48
N ALA A 183 7.24 -17.31 14.83
CA ALA A 183 6.38 -17.14 15.99
C ALA A 183 4.90 -17.52 15.76
N LEU A 184 4.55 -18.09 14.60
CA LEU A 184 3.17 -18.53 14.33
C LEU A 184 2.86 -19.82 15.10
N ASP A 185 1.89 -19.76 16.00
CA ASP A 185 1.41 -20.94 16.74
C ASP A 185 0.56 -21.88 15.87
N ALA A 186 -0.09 -21.33 14.84
CA ALA A 186 -0.96 -22.09 13.95
C ALA A 186 -0.17 -22.69 12.78
N PRO A 187 -0.49 -23.92 12.34
CA PRO A 187 0.15 -24.51 11.18
C PRO A 187 -0.11 -23.66 9.94
N LEU A 188 0.93 -23.47 9.12
CA LEU A 188 0.82 -22.82 7.83
C LEU A 188 -0.07 -23.65 6.90
N ASN A 189 -1.02 -23.00 6.24
CA ASN A 189 -1.78 -23.66 5.19
C ASN A 189 -0.94 -23.76 3.91
N GLY A 190 -1.33 -24.64 2.99
CA GLY A 190 -0.56 -24.87 1.75
C GLY A 190 -0.40 -23.61 0.87
N MET A 191 -1.37 -22.68 0.93
CA MET A 191 -1.28 -21.41 0.20
C MET A 191 -0.26 -20.47 0.83
N THR A 192 -0.19 -20.38 2.16
CA THR A 192 0.83 -19.58 2.87
C THR A 192 2.21 -20.09 2.56
N VAL A 193 2.41 -21.41 2.61
CA VAL A 193 3.68 -22.05 2.25
C VAL A 193 4.05 -21.74 0.80
N ALA A 194 3.11 -21.89 -0.14
CA ALA A 194 3.35 -21.57 -1.54
C ALA A 194 3.70 -20.09 -1.77
N GLN A 195 3.02 -19.16 -1.07
CA GLN A 195 3.29 -17.73 -1.17
C GLN A 195 4.63 -17.35 -0.54
N ALA A 196 4.96 -17.91 0.62
CA ALA A 196 6.26 -17.72 1.27
C ALA A 196 7.39 -18.22 0.37
N LEU A 197 7.34 -19.48 -0.09
CA LEU A 197 8.35 -20.04 -0.98
C LEU A 197 8.45 -19.30 -2.32
N SER A 198 7.31 -18.88 -2.88
CA SER A 198 7.32 -18.07 -4.11
C SER A 198 7.90 -16.68 -3.89
N GLY A 199 7.74 -16.08 -2.72
CA GLY A 199 8.37 -14.81 -2.34
C GLY A 199 9.88 -14.94 -2.21
N LEU A 200 10.34 -16.03 -1.58
CA LEU A 200 11.76 -16.33 -1.37
C LEU A 200 12.51 -16.68 -2.65
N ARG A 201 11.83 -17.14 -3.70
CA ARG A 201 12.44 -17.55 -4.98
C ARG A 201 13.31 -16.46 -5.62
N GLY A 202 13.03 -15.18 -5.34
CA GLY A 202 13.83 -14.05 -5.82
C GLY A 202 15.12 -13.79 -5.02
N PHE A 203 15.19 -14.25 -3.77
CA PHE A 203 16.26 -13.95 -2.81
C PHE A 203 17.31 -15.06 -2.80
N SER A 204 18.05 -15.22 -3.91
CA SER A 204 19.12 -16.22 -3.98
C SER A 204 20.37 -15.74 -3.22
N GLY A 205 20.55 -16.19 -1.98
CA GLY A 205 21.83 -16.12 -1.26
C GLY A 205 21.92 -15.18 -0.05
N GLY A 206 20.84 -14.53 0.37
CA GLY A 206 20.80 -13.69 1.58
C GLY A 206 20.88 -14.51 2.88
N GLU A 207 21.48 -13.95 3.93
CA GLU A 207 21.50 -14.56 5.27
C GLU A 207 20.08 -14.74 5.82
N GLU A 208 19.15 -13.84 5.47
CA GLU A 208 17.77 -13.91 5.92
C GLU A 208 17.04 -15.16 5.42
N VAL A 209 17.35 -15.61 4.20
CA VAL A 209 16.78 -16.84 3.62
C VAL A 209 17.35 -18.10 4.26
N ARG A 210 18.59 -18.04 4.79
CA ARG A 210 19.21 -19.17 5.51
C ARG A 210 18.74 -19.29 6.95
N ALA A 211 18.19 -18.21 7.52
CA ALA A 211 17.70 -18.15 8.89
C ALA A 211 16.22 -18.57 9.04
N MET A 212 15.50 -18.78 7.93
CA MET A 212 14.13 -19.30 7.87
C MET A 212 14.13 -20.81 7.64
#